data_AF-A0A644X862-F1
#
_entry.id   AF-A0A644X862-F1
#
_cell.length_a   1.000
_cell.length_b   1.000
_cell.length_c   1.000
_cell.angle_alpha   90.00
_cell.angle_beta   90.00
_cell.angle_gamma   90.00
#
_symmetry.space_group_name_H-M   'P 1'
#
loop_
_entity.id
_entity.type
_entity.pdbx_description
1 polymer ?
#
loop_
_entity_poly.entity_id
_entity_poly.type
_entity_poly.pdbx_seq_one_letter_code
_entity_poly.pdbx_strand_id
1 'polypeptide(L)'
;MEIESLINQAMKPEELQFIKEYQNKIVVVKYGGSAMTDENIKKNVVEDLALLKKAGLKPIVVHGGGKEINKWLSRLGIENKFVNGLRVTDEPTLEIAEMALSKLNKELVQLMESFGVKSVGISGKDAGTIKVSKRYSDETDLGYVGKINNVDNSLIMMLLEKDITPIICPIGLDENY
;
A
#
# COMPACT_ATOMS: atom_id res chain seq x y z
N MET A 1 5.27 32.23 -27.56
CA MET A 1 4.04 31.44 -27.28
C MET A 1 4.09 31.09 -25.81
N GLU A 2 3.21 31.68 -25.00
CA GLU A 2 3.19 31.46 -23.55
C GLU A 2 2.90 29.98 -23.25
N ILE A 3 3.56 29.42 -22.24
CA ILE A 3 3.44 28.00 -21.84
C ILE A 3 1.97 27.59 -21.60
N GLU A 4 1.14 28.53 -21.11
CA GLU A 4 -0.30 28.32 -20.93
C GLU A 4 -1.05 28.04 -22.23
N SER A 5 -0.66 28.68 -23.34
CA SER A 5 -1.26 28.47 -24.66
C SER A 5 -1.00 27.06 -25.19
N LEU A 6 0.18 26.49 -24.90
CA LEU A 6 0.54 25.13 -25.29
C LEU A 6 -0.18 24.09 -24.43
N ILE A 7 -0.31 24.34 -23.13
CA ILE A 7 -1.02 23.49 -22.18
C ILE A 7 -2.52 23.40 -22.52
N ASN A 8 -3.15 24.52 -22.85
CA ASN A 8 -4.57 24.57 -23.24
C ASN A 8 -4.86 23.93 -24.60
N GLN A 9 -3.86 23.79 -25.49
CA GLN A 9 -4.01 23.04 -26.75
C GLN A 9 -3.84 21.54 -26.57
N ALA A 10 -3.13 21.09 -25.54
CA ALA A 10 -2.79 19.69 -25.33
C ALA A 10 -3.75 18.94 -24.40
N MET A 11 -4.49 19.64 -23.53
CA MET A 11 -5.42 19.05 -22.56
C MET A 11 -6.82 19.64 -22.67
N LYS A 12 -7.84 18.82 -22.41
CA LYS A 12 -9.24 19.27 -22.38
C LYS A 12 -9.46 20.18 -21.17
N PRO A 13 -10.38 21.17 -21.25
CA PRO A 13 -10.69 22.05 -20.12
C PRO A 13 -11.06 21.30 -18.83
N GLU A 14 -11.76 20.18 -18.95
CA GLU A 14 -12.15 19.30 -17.85
C GLU A 14 -10.94 18.67 -17.13
N GLU A 15 -9.91 18.27 -17.88
CA GLU A 15 -8.66 17.71 -17.35
C GLU A 15 -7.85 18.77 -16.62
N LEU A 16 -7.79 20.00 -17.16
CA LEU A 16 -7.15 21.13 -16.50
C LEU A 16 -7.85 21.49 -15.18
N GLN A 17 -9.17 21.48 -15.19
CA GLN A 17 -9.97 21.77 -14.00
C GLN A 17 -9.75 20.71 -12.92
N PHE A 18 -9.72 19.42 -13.30
CA PHE A 18 -9.38 18.33 -12.39
C PHE A 18 -8.00 18.52 -11.75
N ILE A 19 -6.97 18.78 -12.55
CA ILE A 19 -5.60 18.99 -12.03
C ILE A 19 -5.58 20.15 -11.02
N LYS A 20 -6.24 21.28 -11.32
CA LYS A 20 -6.33 22.42 -10.40
C LYS A 20 -7.07 22.09 -9.11
N GLU A 21 -8.19 21.36 -9.20
CA GLU A 21 -9.00 20.98 -8.04
C GLU A 21 -8.27 20.04 -7.07
N TYR A 22 -7.53 19.07 -7.63
CA TYR A 22 -6.86 18.03 -6.85
C TYR A 22 -5.38 18.29 -6.58
N GLN A 23 -4.84 19.43 -7.02
CA GLN A 23 -3.47 19.81 -6.75
C GLN A 23 -3.17 19.76 -5.24
N ASN A 24 -2.06 19.13 -4.87
CA ASN A 24 -1.60 18.89 -3.51
C ASN A 24 -2.53 18.06 -2.61
N LYS A 25 -3.64 17.51 -3.12
CA LYS A 25 -4.52 16.62 -2.36
C LYS A 25 -3.87 15.27 -2.14
N ILE A 26 -4.08 14.70 -0.97
CA ILE A 26 -3.63 13.35 -0.62
C ILE A 26 -4.66 12.35 -1.13
N VAL A 27 -4.20 11.28 -1.78
CA VAL A 27 -5.03 10.16 -2.23
C VAL A 27 -4.47 8.87 -1.67
N VAL A 28 -5.27 8.14 -0.89
CA VAL A 28 -4.88 6.84 -0.34
C VAL A 28 -5.45 5.73 -1.21
N VAL A 29 -4.58 4.95 -1.86
CA VAL A 29 -4.95 3.89 -2.79
C VAL A 29 -4.74 2.54 -2.13
N LYS A 30 -5.84 1.82 -1.88
CA LYS A 30 -5.77 0.41 -1.47
C LYS A 30 -5.50 -0.46 -2.69
N TYR A 31 -4.23 -0.83 -2.89
CA TYR A 31 -3.85 -1.73 -3.98
C TYR A 31 -3.98 -3.19 -3.52
N GLY A 32 -4.65 -4.07 -4.28
CA GLY A 32 -4.93 -5.44 -3.85
C GLY A 32 -5.62 -6.30 -4.89
N GLY A 33 -5.91 -7.56 -4.53
CA GLY A 33 -6.73 -8.47 -5.33
C GLY A 33 -6.04 -9.04 -6.57
N SER A 34 -6.82 -9.31 -7.62
CA SER A 34 -6.35 -9.83 -8.90
C SER A 34 -5.34 -8.90 -9.59
N ALA A 35 -5.43 -7.60 -9.33
CA ALA A 35 -4.56 -6.59 -9.91
C ALA A 35 -3.07 -6.73 -9.50
N MET A 36 -2.76 -7.53 -8.47
CA MET A 36 -1.38 -7.81 -8.03
C MET A 36 -0.74 -9.02 -8.70
N THR A 37 -1.51 -9.87 -9.37
CA THR A 37 -1.00 -11.13 -9.93
C THR A 37 -0.65 -11.08 -11.40
N ASP A 38 -1.17 -10.10 -12.12
CA ASP A 38 -0.86 -9.89 -13.52
C ASP A 38 0.16 -8.75 -13.60
N GLU A 39 1.34 -9.03 -14.19
CA GLU A 39 2.42 -8.06 -14.29
C GLU A 39 2.05 -6.85 -15.17
N ASN A 40 1.19 -7.03 -16.18
CA ASN A 40 0.71 -5.92 -16.99
C ASN A 40 -0.25 -5.03 -16.18
N ILE A 41 -1.17 -5.64 -15.42
CA ILE A 41 -2.07 -4.87 -14.55
C ILE A 41 -1.27 -4.13 -13.47
N LYS A 42 -0.28 -4.80 -12.87
CA LYS A 42 0.62 -4.18 -11.88
C LYS A 42 1.34 -2.96 -12.46
N LYS A 43 1.89 -3.09 -13.67
CA LYS A 43 2.54 -1.99 -14.38
C LYS A 43 1.57 -0.83 -14.63
N ASN A 44 0.36 -1.10 -15.12
CA ASN A 44 -0.64 -0.07 -15.39
C ASN A 44 -1.04 0.70 -14.11
N VAL A 45 -1.23 0.00 -12.99
CA VAL A 45 -1.55 0.65 -11.71
C VAL A 45 -0.42 1.58 -11.24
N VAL A 46 0.84 1.17 -11.39
CA VAL A 46 1.99 2.02 -11.04
C VAL A 46 2.12 3.20 -11.99
N GLU A 47 1.85 3.01 -13.28
CA GLU A 47 1.79 4.09 -14.26
C GLU A 47 0.72 5.13 -13.88
N ASP A 48 -0.48 4.69 -13.49
CA ASP A 48 -1.55 5.58 -13.00
C ASP A 48 -1.13 6.35 -11.73
N LEU A 49 -0.48 5.67 -10.77
CA LEU A 49 0.05 6.32 -9.56
C LEU A 49 1.12 7.37 -9.90
N ALA A 50 1.98 7.09 -10.88
CA ALA A 50 2.97 8.03 -11.38
C ALA A 50 2.32 9.23 -12.08
N LEU A 51 1.24 9.02 -12.83
CA LEU A 51 0.46 10.10 -13.44
C LEU A 51 -0.19 10.99 -12.38
N LEU A 52 -0.82 10.42 -11.35
CA LEU A 52 -1.38 11.19 -10.23
C LEU A 52 -0.31 12.06 -9.56
N LYS A 53 0.88 11.48 -9.30
CA LYS A 53 2.01 12.22 -8.74
C LYS A 53 2.44 13.37 -9.65
N LYS A 54 2.60 13.13 -10.96
CA LYS A 54 2.97 14.16 -11.95
C LYS A 54 1.90 15.24 -12.10
N ALA A 55 0.62 14.90 -11.91
CA ALA A 55 -0.49 15.85 -11.85
C ALA A 55 -0.53 16.69 -10.57
N GLY A 56 0.42 16.48 -9.64
CA GLY A 56 0.54 17.26 -8.41
C GLY A 56 -0.25 16.69 -7.22
N LEU A 57 -0.83 15.50 -7.34
CA LEU A 57 -1.43 14.80 -6.20
C LEU A 57 -0.35 14.13 -5.35
N LYS A 58 -0.73 13.78 -4.12
CA LYS A 58 0.13 13.12 -3.13
C LYS A 58 -0.37 11.69 -2.86
N PRO A 59 -0.06 10.71 -3.72
CA PRO A 59 -0.52 9.35 -3.54
C PRO A 59 0.18 8.69 -2.34
N ILE A 60 -0.59 7.91 -1.58
CA ILE A 60 -0.14 6.92 -0.60
C ILE A 60 -0.69 5.57 -1.07
N VAL A 61 0.14 4.53 -1.09
CA VAL A 61 -0.27 3.19 -1.51
C VAL A 61 -0.36 2.29 -0.28
N VAL A 62 -1.49 1.61 -0.07
CA VAL A 62 -1.65 0.58 0.97
C VAL A 62 -1.89 -0.76 0.28
N HIS A 63 -0.92 -1.67 0.33
CA HIS A 63 -1.01 -2.92 -0.41
C HIS A 63 -1.52 -4.08 0.45
N GLY A 64 -2.06 -5.12 -0.19
CA GLY A 64 -2.31 -6.43 0.45
C GLY A 64 -1.26 -7.42 -0.01
N GLY A 65 -1.53 -8.72 0.13
CA GLY A 65 -0.64 -9.74 -0.42
C GLY A 65 -1.12 -11.17 -0.23
N GLY A 66 -2.43 -11.39 -0.04
CA GLY A 66 -2.98 -12.69 0.33
C GLY A 66 -2.54 -13.84 -0.58
N LYS A 67 -2.44 -13.60 -1.90
CA LYS A 67 -1.95 -14.59 -2.87
C LYS A 67 -0.46 -14.89 -2.72
N GLU A 68 0.38 -13.88 -2.46
CA GLU A 68 1.82 -14.08 -2.23
C GLU A 68 2.06 -14.82 -0.91
N ILE A 69 1.30 -14.49 0.14
CA ILE A 69 1.32 -15.22 1.41
C ILE A 69 0.94 -16.70 1.18
N ASN A 70 -0.17 -16.97 0.48
CA ASN A 70 -0.60 -18.35 0.18
C ASN A 70 0.47 -19.14 -0.58
N LYS A 71 1.16 -18.50 -1.53
CA LYS A 71 2.25 -19.12 -2.30
C LYS A 71 3.41 -19.53 -1.42
N TRP A 72 3.81 -18.71 -0.45
CA TRP A 72 4.89 -19.04 0.48
C TRP A 72 4.48 -20.12 1.49
N LEU A 73 3.27 -20.03 2.06
CA LEU A 73 2.74 -21.06 2.96
C LEU A 73 2.67 -22.43 2.26
N SER A 74 2.16 -22.46 1.02
CA SER A 74 2.08 -23.69 0.23
C SER A 74 3.45 -24.31 -0.07
N ARG A 75 4.47 -23.48 -0.35
CA ARG A 75 5.85 -23.96 -0.56
C ARG A 75 6.44 -24.63 0.67
N LEU A 76 5.99 -24.23 1.85
CA LEU A 76 6.44 -24.75 3.15
C LEU A 76 5.50 -25.84 3.70
N GLY A 77 4.48 -26.25 2.94
CA GLY A 77 3.53 -27.27 3.36
C GLY A 77 2.56 -26.83 4.47
N ILE A 78 2.40 -25.52 4.68
CA ILE A 78 1.51 -24.96 5.70
C ILE A 78 0.12 -24.72 5.08
N GLU A 79 -0.92 -25.25 5.73
CA GLU A 79 -2.30 -25.14 5.27
C GLU A 79 -2.84 -23.71 5.48
N ASN A 80 -3.53 -23.18 4.47
CA ASN A 80 -4.19 -21.89 4.56
C ASN A 80 -5.56 -22.03 5.24
N LYS A 81 -5.74 -21.43 6.42
CA LYS A 81 -7.02 -21.44 7.15
C LYS A 81 -7.65 -20.06 7.17
N PHE A 82 -8.97 -20.00 6.99
CA PHE A 82 -9.75 -18.75 7.01
C PHE A 82 -11.04 -18.92 7.82
N VAL A 83 -11.42 -17.87 8.55
CA VAL A 83 -12.70 -17.75 9.27
C VAL A 83 -13.29 -16.39 8.90
N ASN A 84 -14.52 -16.39 8.37
CA ASN A 84 -15.22 -15.16 7.95
C ASN A 84 -14.39 -14.23 7.05
N GLY A 85 -13.59 -14.82 6.14
CA GLY A 85 -12.72 -14.08 5.22
C GLY A 85 -11.40 -13.56 5.82
N LEU A 86 -11.16 -13.78 7.12
CA LEU A 86 -9.89 -13.46 7.79
C LEU A 86 -9.01 -14.70 7.88
N ARG A 87 -7.72 -14.55 7.63
CA ARG A 87 -6.74 -15.63 7.75
C ARG A 87 -6.51 -15.96 9.21
N VAL A 88 -6.66 -17.22 9.60
CA VAL A 88 -6.15 -17.70 10.89
C VAL A 88 -4.63 -17.72 10.80
N THR A 89 -3.97 -16.97 11.69
CA THR A 89 -2.55 -16.65 11.60
C THR A 89 -1.89 -17.04 12.91
N ASP A 90 -1.27 -18.22 12.97
CA ASP A 90 -0.37 -18.59 14.06
C ASP A 90 1.01 -17.90 13.90
N GLU A 91 1.94 -18.17 14.81
CA GLU A 91 3.26 -17.52 14.84
C GLU A 91 4.08 -17.81 13.57
N PRO A 92 4.22 -19.08 13.09
CA PRO A 92 4.88 -19.35 11.81
C PRO A 92 4.19 -18.66 10.63
N THR A 93 2.85 -18.62 10.62
CA THR A 93 2.09 -17.97 9.56
C THR A 93 2.30 -16.45 9.57
N LEU A 94 2.43 -15.83 10.74
CA LEU A 94 2.75 -14.40 10.88
C LEU A 94 4.13 -14.10 10.28
N GLU A 95 5.15 -14.87 10.64
CA GLU A 95 6.52 -14.70 10.14
C GLU A 95 6.55 -14.74 8.61
N ILE A 96 5.89 -15.74 8.02
CA ILE A 96 5.79 -15.89 6.57
C ILE A 96 4.99 -14.76 5.94
N ALA A 97 3.90 -14.33 6.57
CA ALA A 97 3.09 -13.23 6.07
C ALA A 97 3.91 -11.92 6.05
N GLU A 98 4.67 -11.64 7.10
CA GLU A 98 5.53 -10.47 7.21
C GLU A 98 6.63 -10.47 6.15
N MET A 99 7.31 -11.61 5.94
CA MET A 99 8.30 -11.76 4.88
C MET A 99 7.71 -11.56 3.48
N ALA A 100 6.58 -12.22 3.19
CA ALA A 100 5.92 -12.15 1.89
C ALA A 100 5.43 -10.74 1.56
N LEU A 101 4.81 -10.07 2.54
CA LEU A 101 4.34 -8.69 2.39
C LEU A 101 5.51 -7.72 2.25
N SER A 102 6.59 -7.89 3.00
CA SER A 102 7.78 -7.04 2.91
C SER A 102 8.49 -7.19 1.56
N LYS A 103 8.59 -8.41 1.03
CA LYS A 103 9.09 -8.65 -0.34
C LYS A 103 8.25 -7.91 -1.37
N LEU A 104 6.93 -8.08 -1.34
CA LEU A 104 6.01 -7.41 -2.27
C LEU A 104 6.08 -5.88 -2.12
N ASN A 105 6.23 -5.37 -0.89
CA ASN A 105 6.40 -3.94 -0.63
C ASN A 105 7.61 -3.38 -1.39
N LYS A 106 8.76 -4.07 -1.34
CA LYS A 106 9.98 -3.63 -2.03
C LYS A 106 9.89 -3.81 -3.55
N GLU A 107 9.17 -4.81 -4.05
CA GLU A 107 8.88 -4.94 -5.49
C GLU A 107 8.06 -3.74 -6.01
N LEU A 108 7.07 -3.27 -5.23
CA LEU A 108 6.30 -2.08 -5.59
C LEU A 108 7.13 -0.81 -5.53
N VAL A 109 8.02 -0.67 -4.54
CA VAL A 109 8.97 0.45 -4.49
C VAL A 109 9.86 0.45 -5.72
N GLN A 110 10.46 -0.69 -6.07
CA GLN A 110 11.31 -0.82 -7.26
C GLN A 110 10.56 -0.45 -8.54
N LEU A 111 9.31 -0.90 -8.67
CA LEU A 111 8.48 -0.58 -9.83
C LEU A 111 8.16 0.92 -9.88
N MET A 112 7.77 1.55 -8.77
CA MET A 112 7.52 3.00 -8.71
C MET A 112 8.76 3.83 -9.06
N GLU A 113 9.93 3.44 -8.56
CA GLU A 113 11.21 4.07 -8.91
C GLU A 113 11.51 3.95 -10.42
N SER A 114 11.17 2.83 -11.06
CA SER A 114 11.34 2.65 -12.51
C SER A 114 10.48 3.60 -13.35
N PHE A 115 9.42 4.18 -12.78
CA PHE A 115 8.59 5.23 -13.39
C PHE A 115 8.99 6.65 -12.95
N GLY A 116 10.10 6.79 -12.22
CA GLY A 116 10.63 8.06 -11.74
C GLY A 116 9.89 8.61 -10.52
N VAL A 117 9.16 7.77 -9.77
CA VAL A 117 8.45 8.19 -8.55
C VAL A 117 9.27 7.78 -7.32
N LYS A 118 9.84 8.79 -6.65
CA LYS A 118 10.53 8.59 -5.37
C LYS A 118 9.60 7.98 -4.35
N SER A 119 9.92 6.78 -3.87
CA SER A 119 9.03 6.00 -3.02
C SER A 119 9.76 5.35 -1.86
N VAL A 120 9.09 5.25 -0.71
CA VAL A 120 9.61 4.53 0.46
C VAL A 120 8.58 3.52 0.94
N GLY A 121 9.04 2.28 1.05
CA GLY A 121 8.24 1.17 1.54
C GLY A 121 8.35 1.03 3.06
N ILE A 122 7.22 1.17 3.77
CA ILE A 122 7.11 1.05 5.23
C ILE A 122 6.02 0.04 5.62
N SER A 123 6.01 -0.33 6.89
CA SER A 123 4.97 -1.09 7.57
C SER A 123 4.33 -0.25 8.67
N GLY A 124 3.33 -0.80 9.35
CA GLY A 124 2.80 -0.23 10.58
C GLY A 124 3.77 -0.28 11.76
N LYS A 125 4.82 -1.11 11.71
CA LYS A 125 5.86 -1.17 12.74
C LYS A 125 6.82 0.01 12.67
N ASP A 126 7.08 0.53 11.46
CA ASP A 126 7.99 1.66 11.26
C ASP A 126 7.45 2.91 11.97
N ALA A 127 8.24 3.46 12.89
CA ALA A 127 7.88 4.55 13.78
C ALA A 127 6.55 4.33 14.57
N GLY A 128 6.08 3.09 14.69
CA GLY A 128 4.79 2.79 15.31
C GLY A 128 3.58 3.36 14.57
N THR A 129 3.68 3.50 13.24
CA THR A 129 2.64 4.08 12.36
C THR A 129 1.26 3.44 12.57
N ILE A 130 1.16 2.13 12.80
CA ILE A 130 -0.13 1.44 13.02
C ILE A 130 -0.06 0.59 14.29
N LYS A 131 -0.81 0.99 15.31
CA LYS A 131 -0.99 0.22 16.55
C LYS A 131 -2.19 -0.70 16.44
N VAL A 132 -2.02 -1.95 16.86
CA VAL A 132 -3.06 -2.98 16.77
C VAL A 132 -3.28 -3.71 18.08
N SER A 133 -4.48 -4.23 18.27
CA SER A 133 -4.80 -5.25 19.28
C SER A 133 -5.20 -6.56 18.59
N LYS A 134 -5.21 -7.65 19.34
CA LYS A 134 -5.69 -8.94 18.83
C LYS A 134 -7.16 -8.84 18.40
N ARG A 135 -7.47 -9.41 17.24
CA ARG A 135 -8.82 -9.46 16.68
C ARG A 135 -9.39 -10.87 16.77
N TYR A 136 -10.62 -10.94 17.26
CA TYR A 136 -11.45 -12.15 17.24
C TYR A 136 -12.50 -12.04 16.13
N SER A 137 -12.99 -13.18 15.66
CA SER A 137 -14.17 -13.27 14.79
C SER A 137 -15.27 -14.01 15.52
N ASP A 138 -16.31 -13.30 15.98
CA ASP A 138 -17.47 -13.86 16.69
C ASP A 138 -17.10 -14.80 17.86
N GLU A 139 -16.00 -14.54 18.58
CA GLU A 139 -15.36 -15.37 19.65
C GLU A 139 -14.27 -16.35 19.20
N THR A 140 -14.09 -16.56 17.89
CA THR A 140 -12.97 -17.38 17.39
C THR A 140 -11.65 -16.60 17.48
N ASP A 141 -10.66 -17.17 18.18
CA ASP A 141 -9.28 -16.67 18.17
C ASP A 141 -8.66 -16.93 16.79
N LEU A 142 -8.23 -15.86 16.14
CA LEU A 142 -7.61 -15.91 14.82
C LEU A 142 -6.07 -15.94 14.90
N GLY A 143 -5.50 -15.97 16.10
CA GLY A 143 -4.08 -15.81 16.35
C GLY A 143 -3.65 -14.35 16.17
N TYR A 144 -2.60 -14.10 15.41
CA TYR A 144 -1.97 -12.79 15.21
C TYR A 144 -2.69 -11.90 14.19
N VAL A 145 -4.03 -11.96 14.14
CA VAL A 145 -4.83 -11.03 13.33
C VAL A 145 -5.06 -9.75 14.13
N GLY A 146 -4.69 -8.61 13.55
CA GLY A 146 -4.81 -7.30 14.19
C GLY A 146 -6.15 -6.59 13.94
N LYS A 147 -6.61 -5.85 14.94
CA LYS A 147 -7.59 -4.76 14.83
C LYS A 147 -6.84 -3.45 15.05
N ILE A 148 -7.00 -2.47 14.16
CA ILE A 148 -6.35 -1.16 14.29
C ILE A 148 -6.93 -0.43 15.51
N ASN A 149 -6.04 0.01 16.41
CA ASN A 149 -6.37 0.84 17.56
C ASN A 149 -6.09 2.31 17.26
N ASN A 150 -4.92 2.60 16.68
CA ASN A 150 -4.44 3.96 16.40
C ASN A 150 -3.58 3.97 15.13
N VAL A 151 -3.60 5.07 14.40
CA VAL A 151 -2.67 5.37 13.30
C VAL A 151 -1.95 6.68 13.60
N ASP A 152 -0.62 6.62 13.80
CA ASP A 152 0.24 7.81 13.85
C ASP A 152 0.74 8.09 12.43
N ASN A 153 0.29 9.20 11.85
CA ASN A 153 0.63 9.56 10.48
C ASN A 153 1.87 10.45 10.36
N SER A 154 2.60 10.72 11.46
CA SER A 154 3.74 11.64 11.46
C SER A 154 4.83 11.25 10.45
N LEU A 155 5.17 9.96 10.38
CA LEU A 155 6.11 9.43 9.38
C LEU A 155 5.58 9.59 7.95
N ILE A 156 4.29 9.30 7.72
CA ILE A 156 3.65 9.41 6.41
C ILE A 156 3.68 10.86 5.93
N MET A 157 3.33 11.80 6.79
CA MET A 157 3.31 13.23 6.47
C MET A 157 4.72 13.75 6.19
N MET A 158 5.73 13.35 6.98
CA MET A 158 7.13 13.69 6.74
C MET A 158 7.60 13.24 5.35
N LEU A 159 7.27 12.02 4.93
CA LEU A 159 7.61 11.52 3.61
C LEU A 159 6.94 12.35 2.50
N LEU A 160 5.64 12.63 2.65
CA LEU A 160 4.89 13.43 1.68
C LEU A 160 5.39 14.88 1.57
N GLU A 161 5.84 15.48 2.67
CA GLU A 161 6.48 16.81 2.67
C GLU A 161 7.80 16.83 1.89
N LYS A 162 8.52 15.70 1.87
CA LYS A 162 9.75 15.51 1.07
C LYS A 162 9.48 15.04 -0.36
N ASP A 163 8.22 15.08 -0.79
CA ASP A 163 7.77 14.63 -2.09
C ASP A 163 7.99 13.12 -2.34
N ILE A 164 8.13 12.32 -1.27
CA ILE A 164 8.31 10.86 -1.32
C ILE A 164 6.96 10.18 -1.14
N THR A 165 6.62 9.23 -2.03
CA THR A 165 5.39 8.44 -1.97
C THR A 165 5.52 7.25 -1.00
N PRO A 166 4.71 7.18 0.06
CA PRO A 166 4.72 6.04 0.98
C PRO A 166 4.00 4.83 0.38
N ILE A 167 4.63 3.65 0.48
CA ILE A 167 4.03 2.36 0.15
C ILE A 167 3.96 1.53 1.42
N ILE A 168 2.76 1.31 1.93
CA ILE A 168 2.51 0.78 3.26
C ILE A 168 2.05 -0.69 3.17
N CYS A 169 2.79 -1.58 3.83
CA CYS A 169 2.36 -2.97 4.03
C CYS A 169 1.54 -3.10 5.34
N PRO A 170 0.53 -3.99 5.40
CA PRO A 170 -0.46 -4.01 6.47
C PRO A 170 -0.01 -4.87 7.66
N ILE A 171 1.20 -4.65 8.17
CA ILE A 171 1.72 -5.29 9.40
C ILE A 171 1.75 -4.24 10.50
N GLY A 172 0.91 -4.43 11.52
CA GLY A 172 0.81 -3.54 12.68
C GLY A 172 1.73 -3.93 13.81
N LEU A 173 1.72 -3.10 14.84
CA LEU A 173 2.58 -3.20 16.02
C LEU A 173 1.69 -3.19 17.28
N ASP A 174 1.74 -4.22 18.12
CA ASP A 174 0.87 -4.30 19.31
C ASP A 174 1.48 -3.56 20.52
N GLU A 175 1.03 -3.83 21.75
CA GLU A 175 1.60 -3.19 22.95
C GLU A 175 2.69 -4.05 23.62
N ASN A 176 2.85 -5.32 23.22
CA ASN A 176 3.66 -6.30 23.95
C ASN A 176 4.99 -6.68 23.28
N TYR A 177 5.26 -6.20 22.06
CA TYR A 177 6.50 -6.38 21.27
C TYR A 177 7.25 -7.69 21.44
#